data_AF-A0A831SNK1-F1
#
_entry.id   AF-A0A831SNK1-F1
#
_cell.length_a   1.000
_cell.length_b   1.000
_cell.length_c   1.000
_cell.angle_alpha   90.00
_cell.angle_beta   90.00
_cell.angle_gamma   90.00
#
_symmetry.space_group_name_H-M   'P 1'
#
loop_
_entity.id
_entity.type
_entity.pdbx_description
1 polymer ?
#
loop_
_entity_poly.entity_id
_entity_poly.type
_entity_poly.pdbx_seq_one_letter_code
_entity_poly.pdbx_strand_id
1 'polypeptide(L)'
;YVSLINCYIKLNKIQLAEQILNKSLNRFPENYKLLNLAGIISLLKNDYKYAERYFRQALDINNDDKIINNLGIALYLAGKKKEAKKLLTKIKKYDKIEENIKLIEGGGK
;
A
#
# COMPACT_ATOMS: atom_id res chain seq x y z
N TYR A 1 -5.40 -5.38 16.77
CA TYR A 1 -4.18 -4.87 16.10
C TYR A 1 -4.50 -4.05 14.86
N VAL A 2 -5.11 -4.64 13.81
CA VAL A 2 -5.41 -3.95 12.53
C VAL A 2 -6.16 -2.61 12.70
N SER A 3 -7.26 -2.59 13.45
CA SER A 3 -8.05 -1.36 13.65
C SER A 3 -7.25 -0.25 14.35
N LEU A 4 -6.42 -0.61 15.33
CA LEU A 4 -5.59 0.35 16.07
C LEU A 4 -4.49 0.95 15.18
N ILE A 5 -3.82 0.12 14.38
CA ILE A 5 -2.81 0.58 13.41
C ILE A 5 -3.45 1.55 12.41
N ASN A 6 -4.63 1.22 11.89
CA ASN A 6 -5.39 2.11 11.00
C ASN A 6 -5.74 3.45 11.67
N CYS A 7 -6.13 3.44 12.94
CA CYS A 7 -6.35 4.68 13.69
C CYS A 7 -5.08 5.51 13.78
N TYR A 8 -3.93 4.92 14.10
CA TYR A 8 -2.67 5.65 14.16
C TYR A 8 -2.23 6.20 12.81
N ILE A 9 -2.43 5.46 11.71
CA ILE A 9 -2.19 5.95 10.35
C ILE A 9 -3.07 7.17 10.06
N LYS A 10 -4.37 7.10 10.35
CA LYS A 10 -5.30 8.23 10.15
C LYS A 10 -4.96 9.46 10.98
N LEU A 11 -4.38 9.26 12.16
CA LEU A 11 -3.90 10.33 13.04
C LEU A 11 -2.49 10.84 12.69
N ASN A 12 -1.92 10.41 11.56
CA ASN A 12 -0.54 10.70 11.14
C ASN A 12 0.54 10.31 12.17
N LYS A 13 0.23 9.36 13.06
CA LYS A 13 1.15 8.85 14.09
C LYS A 13 1.88 7.60 13.57
N ILE A 14 2.65 7.78 12.51
CA ILE A 14 3.26 6.69 11.73
C ILE A 14 4.19 5.82 12.60
N GLN A 15 4.99 6.43 13.49
CA GLN A 15 5.92 5.70 14.36
C GLN A 15 5.18 4.76 15.33
N LEU A 16 4.05 5.19 15.89
CA LEU A 16 3.22 4.34 16.76
C LEU A 16 2.56 3.21 15.96
N ALA A 17 2.11 3.50 14.73
CA ALA A 17 1.58 2.49 13.82
C ALA A 17 2.62 1.39 13.53
N GLU A 18 3.87 1.77 13.26
CA GLU A 18 4.99 0.83 13.05
C GLU A 18 5.28 -0.02 14.28
N GLN A 19 5.33 0.57 15.47
CA GLN A 19 5.60 -0.18 16.70
C GLN A 19 4.55 -1.28 16.95
N ILE A 20 3.27 -0.94 16.80
CA ILE A 20 2.18 -1.91 16.95
C ILE A 20 2.22 -2.94 15.83
N LEU A 21 2.50 -2.50 14.59
CA LEU A 21 2.61 -3.39 13.44
C LEU A 21 3.74 -4.42 13.61
N ASN A 22 4.94 -4.00 14.01
CA ASN A 22 6.09 -4.89 14.19
C ASN A 22 5.81 -5.96 15.25
N LYS A 23 5.23 -5.56 16.39
CA LYS A 23 4.77 -6.53 17.42
C LYS A 23 3.73 -7.49 16.88
N SER A 24 2.83 -7.01 16.03
CA SER A 24 1.75 -7.82 15.45
C SER A 24 2.28 -8.81 14.41
N LEU A 25 3.21 -8.38 13.54
CA LEU A 25 3.84 -9.23 12.53
C LEU A 25 4.74 -10.30 13.16
N ASN A 26 5.43 -10.00 14.26
CA ASN A 26 6.19 -11.01 15.00
C ASN A 26 5.31 -12.15 15.51
N ARG A 27 4.05 -11.84 15.87
CA ARG A 27 3.09 -12.84 16.34
C ARG A 27 2.33 -13.52 15.19
N PHE A 28 2.08 -12.79 14.10
CA PHE A 28 1.28 -13.24 12.97
C PHE A 28 1.96 -12.87 11.63
N PRO A 29 3.07 -13.54 11.28
CA PRO A 29 3.91 -13.14 10.14
C PRO A 29 3.21 -13.26 8.79
N GLU A 30 2.27 -14.19 8.66
CA GLU A 30 1.52 -14.47 7.42
C GLU A 30 0.13 -13.81 7.40
N ASN A 31 -0.13 -12.85 8.29
CA ASN A 31 -1.40 -12.14 8.26
C ASN A 31 -1.40 -11.12 7.12
N TYR A 32 -2.07 -11.44 6.01
CA TYR A 32 -2.14 -10.58 4.82
C TYR A 32 -2.65 -9.16 5.12
N LYS A 33 -3.51 -8.96 6.13
CA LYS A 33 -3.98 -7.61 6.54
C LYS A 33 -2.85 -6.81 7.20
N LEU A 34 -2.02 -7.46 8.01
CA LEU A 34 -0.85 -6.81 8.62
C LEU A 34 0.23 -6.52 7.56
N LEU A 35 0.46 -7.43 6.62
CA LEU A 35 1.37 -7.21 5.49
C LEU A 35 0.88 -6.05 4.62
N ASN A 36 -0.43 -5.96 4.33
CA ASN A 36 -0.99 -4.79 3.64
C ASN A 36 -0.75 -3.48 4.42
N LEU A 37 -0.91 -3.48 5.75
CA LEU A 37 -0.59 -2.31 6.57
C LEU A 37 0.89 -1.94 6.55
N ALA A 38 1.79 -2.93 6.50
CA ALA A 38 3.23 -2.71 6.34
C ALA A 38 3.55 -2.03 5.00
N GLY A 39 2.87 -2.47 3.93
CA GLY A 39 2.98 -1.85 2.62
C GLY A 39 2.48 -0.40 2.62
N ILE A 40 1.33 -0.13 3.25
CA ILE A 40 0.76 1.23 3.38
C ILE A 40 1.71 2.15 4.16
N ILE A 41 2.26 1.68 5.28
CA ILE A 41 3.20 2.50 6.06
C ILE A 41 4.48 2.76 5.26
N SER A 42 4.97 1.77 4.53
CA SER A 42 6.12 1.95 3.63
C SER A 42 5.83 2.98 2.54
N LEU A 43 4.62 2.99 1.95
CA LEU A 43 4.18 4.05 1.03
C LEU A 43 4.25 5.43 1.66
N LEU A 44 3.72 5.59 2.88
CA LEU A 44 3.70 6.86 3.60
C LEU A 44 5.11 7.39 3.92
N LYS A 45 6.10 6.50 3.99
CA LYS A 45 7.52 6.83 4.18
C LYS A 45 8.30 7.03 2.87
N ASN A 46 7.61 6.94 1.73
CA ASN A 46 8.22 6.90 0.39
C ASN A 46 9.16 5.72 0.14
N ASP A 47 9.07 4.66 0.97
CA ASP A 47 9.83 3.43 0.86
C ASP A 47 9.19 2.47 -0.15
N TYR A 48 9.08 2.89 -1.42
CA TYR A 48 8.29 2.18 -2.43
C TYR A 48 8.76 0.74 -2.68
N LYS A 49 10.05 0.47 -2.52
CA LYS A 49 10.63 -0.89 -2.62
C LYS A 49 10.05 -1.83 -1.55
N TYR A 50 9.93 -1.36 -0.31
CA TYR A 50 9.35 -2.15 0.78
C TYR A 50 7.84 -2.24 0.65
N ALA A 51 7.19 -1.16 0.20
CA ALA A 51 5.76 -1.17 -0.09
C ALA A 51 5.40 -2.27 -1.09
N GLU A 52 6.08 -2.31 -2.23
CA GLU A 52 5.90 -3.34 -3.25
C GLU A 52 6.08 -4.75 -2.66
N ARG A 53 7.16 -4.98 -1.91
CA ARG A 53 7.44 -6.28 -1.31
C ARG A 53 6.30 -6.75 -0.41
N TYR A 54 5.85 -5.90 0.52
CA TYR A 54 4.80 -6.27 1.46
C TYR A 54 3.45 -6.48 0.79
N PHE A 55 3.09 -5.69 -0.22
CA PHE A 55 1.86 -5.92 -0.97
C PHE A 55 1.89 -7.21 -1.76
N ARG A 56 3.02 -7.57 -2.38
CA ARG A 56 3.17 -8.86 -3.06
C ARG A 56 3.03 -10.02 -2.07
N GLN A 57 3.73 -9.98 -0.93
CA GLN A 57 3.58 -10.99 0.12
C GLN A 57 2.13 -11.11 0.62
N ALA A 58 1.41 -10.00 0.75
CA ALA A 58 0.00 -10.05 1.13
C ALA A 58 -0.88 -10.70 0.04
N LEU A 59 -0.60 -10.42 -1.23
CA LEU A 59 -1.32 -10.99 -2.38
C LEU A 59 -1.02 -12.48 -2.60
N ASP A 60 0.18 -12.94 -2.25
CA ASP A 60 0.53 -14.36 -2.27
C ASP A 60 -0.33 -15.18 -1.31
N ILE A 61 -0.82 -14.54 -0.24
CA ILE A 61 -1.66 -15.18 0.79
C ILE A 61 -3.15 -14.97 0.49
N ASN A 62 -3.55 -13.77 0.10
CA ASN A 62 -4.92 -13.48 -0.26
C ASN A 62 -5.00 -12.49 -1.41
N ASN A 63 -5.63 -12.93 -2.50
CA ASN A 63 -5.90 -12.09 -3.65
C ASN A 63 -7.04 -11.10 -3.33
N ASP A 64 -6.68 -9.85 -3.02
CA ASP A 64 -7.62 -8.79 -2.63
C ASP A 64 -7.41 -7.55 -3.52
N ASP A 65 -8.48 -7.12 -4.20
CA ASP A 65 -8.46 -5.98 -5.11
C ASP A 65 -7.96 -4.68 -4.47
N LYS A 66 -8.18 -4.47 -3.17
CA LYS A 66 -7.66 -3.29 -2.46
C LYS A 66 -6.15 -3.34 -2.33
N ILE A 67 -5.58 -4.53 -2.15
CA ILE A 67 -4.12 -4.73 -2.06
C ILE A 67 -3.51 -4.61 -3.46
N ILE A 68 -4.17 -5.13 -4.50
CA ILE A 68 -3.78 -4.90 -5.90
C ILE A 68 -3.76 -3.41 -6.21
N ASN A 69 -4.78 -2.66 -5.78
CA ASN A 69 -4.84 -1.22 -5.93
C ASN A 69 -3.66 -0.52 -5.25
N ASN A 70 -3.36 -0.87 -4.00
CA ASN A 70 -2.24 -0.30 -3.26
C ASN A 70 -0.88 -0.61 -3.91
N LEU A 71 -0.69 -1.84 -4.42
CA LEU A 71 0.49 -2.21 -5.18
C LEU A 71 0.61 -1.40 -6.48
N GLY A 72 -0.49 -1.19 -7.21
CA GLY A 72 -0.50 -0.35 -8.39
C GLY A 72 -0.06 1.09 -8.12
N ILE A 73 -0.54 1.67 -7.01
CA ILE A 73 -0.10 3.00 -6.54
C ILE A 73 1.40 2.99 -6.21
N ALA A 74 1.88 2.00 -5.46
CA ALA A 74 3.30 1.88 -5.12
C ALA A 74 4.20 1.75 -6.34
N LEU A 75 3.81 0.94 -7.33
CA LEU A 75 4.54 0.79 -8.59
C LEU A 75 4.56 2.10 -9.38
N TYR A 76 3.45 2.84 -9.41
CA TYR A 76 3.39 4.12 -10.10
C TYR A 76 4.35 5.13 -9.46
N LEU A 77 4.29 5.29 -8.14
CA LEU A 77 5.16 6.19 -7.37
C LEU A 77 6.63 5.80 -7.46
N ALA A 78 6.93 4.49 -7.59
CA ALA A 78 8.27 3.99 -7.87
C ALA A 78 8.75 4.22 -9.31
N GLY A 79 7.98 4.89 -10.17
CA GLY A 79 8.30 5.12 -11.58
C GLY A 79 8.02 3.92 -12.51
N LYS A 80 7.55 2.78 -11.97
CA LYS A 80 7.19 1.56 -12.74
C LYS A 80 5.80 1.68 -13.38
N LYS A 81 5.54 2.79 -14.08
CA LYS A 81 4.22 3.15 -14.61
C LYS A 81 3.60 2.09 -15.54
N LYS A 82 4.42 1.41 -16.36
CA LYS A 82 3.96 0.32 -17.25
C LYS A 82 3.39 -0.87 -16.46
N GLU A 83 4.06 -1.25 -15.38
CA GLU A 83 3.65 -2.37 -14.53
C GLU A 83 2.40 -2.01 -13.72
N ALA A 84 2.38 -0.81 -13.15
CA ALA A 84 1.20 -0.25 -12.47
C ALA A 84 -0.04 -0.29 -13.39
N LYS A 85 0.11 0.16 -14.64
CA LYS A 85 -0.97 0.12 -15.64
C LYS A 85 -1.47 -1.29 -15.88
N LYS A 86 -0.57 -2.24 -16.17
CA LYS A 86 -0.94 -3.64 -16.43
C LYS A 86 -1.66 -4.28 -15.23
N LEU A 87 -1.28 -3.92 -14.01
CA LEU A 87 -1.87 -4.46 -12.80
C LEU A 87 -3.27 -3.88 -12.55
N LEU A 88 -3.41 -2.56 -12.67
CA LEU A 88 -4.64 -1.83 -12.37
C LEU A 88 -5.73 -2.00 -13.44
N THR A 89 -5.37 -2.29 -14.69
CA THR A 89 -6.35 -2.64 -15.74
C THR A 89 -7.04 -3.97 -15.45
N LYS A 90 -6.34 -4.93 -14.83
CA LYS A 90 -6.92 -6.23 -14.45
C LYS A 90 -8.10 -6.10 -13.49
N ILE A 91 -8.01 -5.17 -12.54
CA ILE A 91 -9.08 -4.91 -11.56
C ILE A 91 -10.08 -3.85 -12.03
N LYS A 92 -10.02 -3.43 -13.30
CA LYS A 92 -10.89 -2.38 -13.90
C LYS A 92 -10.87 -1.06 -13.10
N LYS A 93 -9.75 -0.72 -12.44
CA LYS A 93 -9.60 0.51 -11.64
C LYS A 93 -8.64 1.53 -12.23
N TYR A 94 -7.95 1.20 -13.32
CA TYR A 94 -6.89 2.05 -13.87
C TYR A 94 -7.33 3.49 -14.17
N ASP A 95 -8.46 3.68 -14.85
CA ASP A 95 -8.89 5.02 -15.30
C ASP A 95 -9.17 5.98 -14.13
N LYS A 96 -9.83 5.47 -13.07
CA LYS A 96 -10.12 6.25 -11.85
C LYS A 96 -8.85 6.59 -11.06
N ILE A 97 -7.82 5.77 -11.15
CA ILE A 97 -6.56 5.97 -10.45
C ILE A 97 -5.67 6.95 -11.23
N GLU A 98 -5.60 6.85 -12.56
CA GLU A 98 -4.85 7.79 -13.38
C GLU A 98 -5.35 9.23 -13.19
N GLU A 99 -6.66 9.44 -13.09
CA GLU A 99 -7.26 10.74 -12.76
C GLU A 99 -6.87 11.23 -11.35
N ASN A 100 -7.05 10.40 -10.32
CA ASN A 100 -6.69 10.74 -8.95
C ASN A 100 -5.19 11.04 -8.78
N ILE A 101 -4.33 10.31 -9.49
CA ILE A 101 -2.89 10.49 -9.43
C ILE A 101 -2.46 11.73 -10.23
N LYS A 102 -3.06 12.01 -11.39
CA LYS A 102 -2.83 13.26 -12.13
C LYS A 102 -3.25 14.49 -11.33
N LEU A 103 -4.30 14.40 -10.52
CA LEU A 103 -4.67 15.49 -9.61
C LEU A 103 -3.59 15.74 -8.54
N ILE A 104 -2.95 14.68 -8.03
CA ILE A 104 -1.84 14.80 -7.07
C ILE A 104 -0.57 15.35 -7.76
N GLU A 105 -0.26 14.92 -8.98
CA GLU A 105 0.88 15.42 -9.76
C GLU A 105 0.63 16.83 -10.35
N GLY A 106 -0.63 17.20 -10.57
CA GLY A 106 -1.06 18.45 -11.24
C GLY A 106 -1.46 19.59 -10.30
N GLY A 107 -1.62 19.34 -9.00
CA GLY A 107 -1.89 20.36 -7.98
C GLY A 107 -0.65 21.14 -7.50
N GLY A 108 0.51 20.91 -8.10
CA GLY A 108 1.79 21.58 -7.80
C GLY A 108 2.15 22.69 -8.78
N LYS A 109 1.18 23.52 -9.19
CA LYS A 109 1.45 24.78 -9.89
C LYS A 109 0.85 25.96 -9.13
#